data_AF-A0A1H9VLH7-F1
#
_entry.id   AF-A0A1H9VLH7-F1
#
_cell.length_a   1.000
_cell.length_b   1.000
_cell.length_c   1.000
_cell.angle_alpha   90.00
_cell.angle_beta   90.00
_cell.angle_gamma   90.00
#
_symmetry.space_group_name_H-M   'P 1'
#
loop_
_entity.id
_entity.type
_entity.pdbx_description
1 polymer ?
#
loop_
_entity_poly.entity_id
_entity_poly.type
_entity_poly.pdbx_seq_one_letter_code
_entity_poly.pdbx_strand_id
1 'polypeptide(L)' 'MVYSCATHAEEAIEEALTDEGLPPDLERLPEDKTVLEKCFICNKQAVYQVISQEL' A
#
# COMPACT_ATOMS: atom_id res chain seq x y z
N MET A 1 5.45 2.36 -5.04
CA MET A 1 4.80 1.40 -4.13
C MET A 1 4.63 2.04 -2.77
N VAL A 2 3.50 1.82 -2.10
CA VAL A 2 3.15 2.39 -0.79
C VAL A 2 2.74 1.27 0.15
N TYR A 3 3.12 1.31 1.42
CA TYR A 3 2.73 0.31 2.41
C TYR A 3 1.68 0.86 3.38
N SER A 4 0.69 0.04 3.73
CA SER A 4 -0.43 0.47 4.58
C SER A 4 -0.86 -0.58 5.59
N CYS A 5 -1.37 -0.12 6.72
CA CYS A 5 -2.12 -0.96 7.64
C CYS A 5 -3.55 -1.13 7.11
N ALA A 6 -4.31 -2.08 7.67
CA ALA A 6 -5.67 -2.36 7.21
C ALA A 6 -6.62 -1.15 7.31
N THR A 7 -6.39 -0.23 8.25
CA THR A 7 -7.22 0.96 8.45
C THR A 7 -6.98 2.04 7.39
N HIS A 8 -5.79 2.10 6.80
CA HIS A 8 -5.41 3.15 5.84
C HIS A 8 -5.16 2.57 4.44
N ALA A 9 -5.80 1.44 4.11
CA ALA A 9 -5.60 0.78 2.83
C ALA A 9 -6.16 1.62 1.66
N GLU A 10 -7.33 2.25 1.86
CA GLU A 10 -7.98 3.09 0.85
C GLU A 10 -7.14 4.34 0.55
N GLU A 11 -6.73 5.07 1.58
CA GLU A 11 -5.84 6.22 1.44
C GLU A 11 -4.51 5.86 0.73
N ALA A 12 -3.99 4.66 0.95
CA ALA A 12 -2.78 4.18 0.28
C ALA A 12 -2.99 3.89 -1.21
N ILE A 13 -4.20 3.45 -1.59
CA ILE A 13 -4.61 3.24 -2.97
C ILE A 13 -4.72 4.59 -3.67
N GLU A 14 -5.36 5.57 -3.03
CA GLU A 14 -5.49 6.93 -3.56
C GLU A 14 -4.11 7.58 -3.77
N GLU A 15 -3.21 7.47 -2.79
CA GLU A 15 -1.84 8.00 -2.90
C GLU A 15 -1.04 7.33 -4.02
N ALA A 16 -1.29 6.05 -4.29
CA ALA A 16 -0.58 5.29 -5.32
C ALA A 16 -1.20 5.41 -6.72
N LEU A 17 -2.41 5.97 -6.83
CA LEU A 17 -3.12 6.19 -8.09
C LEU A 17 -2.51 7.39 -8.82
N THR A 18 -2.27 7.25 -10.11
CA THR A 18 -1.77 8.34 -10.96
C THR A 18 -2.87 8.80 -11.92
N ASP A 19 -2.86 10.09 -12.30
CA ASP A 19 -3.92 10.72 -13.12
C ASP A 19 -4.18 10.02 -14.45
N GLU A 20 -3.15 9.41 -15.04
CA GLU A 20 -3.21 8.71 -16.33
C GLU A 20 -2.99 7.19 -16.20
N GLY A 21 -2.86 6.66 -14.99
CA GLY A 21 -2.49 5.26 -14.75
C GLY A 21 -3.66 4.29 -14.64
N LEU A 22 -3.33 3.00 -14.66
CA LEU A 22 -4.28 1.96 -14.26
C LEU A 22 -4.48 1.99 -12.73
N PRO A 23 -5.62 1.47 -12.23
CA PRO A 23 -5.82 1.29 -10.80
C PRO A 23 -4.65 0.49 -10.20
N PRO A 24 -4.08 0.95 -9.07
CA PRO A 24 -2.98 0.22 -8.44
C PRO A 24 -3.48 -1.11 -7.87
N ASP A 25 -2.57 -2.09 -7.78
CA ASP A 25 -2.86 -3.35 -7.11
C ASP A 25 -2.65 -3.26 -5.62
N LEU A 26 -3.57 -3.86 -4.85
CA LEU A 26 -3.45 -4.05 -3.42
C LEU A 26 -3.12 -5.51 -3.12
N GLU A 27 -1.92 -5.76 -2.60
CA GLU A 27 -1.49 -7.10 -2.22
C GLU A 27 -1.25 -7.19 -0.71
N ARG A 28 -1.65 -8.33 -0.12
CA ARG A 28 -1.37 -8.60 1.30
C ARG A 28 0.08 -9.03 1.46
N LEU A 29 0.78 -8.38 2.39
CA LEU A 29 2.15 -8.75 2.74
C LEU A 29 2.17 -10.12 3.43
N PRO A 30 3.18 -10.96 3.14
CA PRO A 30 3.42 -12.18 3.89
C PRO A 30 3.91 -11.83 5.31
N GLU A 31 3.68 -12.72 6.28
CA GLU A 31 3.90 -12.45 7.70
C GLU A 31 5.33 -11.96 8.02
N ASP A 32 6.35 -12.49 7.34
CA ASP A 32 7.76 -12.10 7.48
C ASP A 32 8.02 -10.65 7.06
N LYS A 33 7.34 -10.14 6.03
CA LYS A 33 7.47 -8.76 5.57
C LYS A 33 6.67 -7.78 6.43
N THR A 34 5.55 -8.21 7.01
CA THR A 34 4.74 -7.32 7.86
C THR A 34 5.52 -6.78 9.05
N VAL A 35 6.55 -7.49 9.54
CA VAL A 35 7.36 -7.07 10.69
C VAL A 35 8.31 -5.92 10.34
N LEU A 36 8.67 -5.78 9.07
CA LEU A 36 9.66 -4.80 8.59
C LEU A 36 9.00 -3.52 8.08
N GLU A 37 7.85 -3.65 7.42
CA GLU A 37 7.19 -2.54 6.76
C GLU A 37 6.22 -1.78 7.67
N LYS A 38 6.15 -0.46 7.47
CA LYS A 38 5.29 0.44 8.24
C LYS A 38 4.30 1.15 7.34
N CYS A 39 3.10 1.36 7.87
CA CYS A 39 2.07 2.16 7.23
C CYS A 39 2.57 3.59 7.03
N PHE A 40 2.47 4.10 5.81
CA PHE A 40 2.95 5.43 5.45
C PHE A 40 2.26 6.57 6.23
N ILE A 41 0.99 6.37 6.66
CA ILE A 41 0.22 7.38 7.41
C ILE A 41 0.55 7.35 8.90
N CYS A 42 0.32 6.20 9.54
CA CYS A 42 0.34 6.13 11.01
C CYS A 42 1.57 5.46 11.60
N ASN A 43 2.51 5.01 10.76
CA ASN A 43 3.75 4.33 11.15
C ASN A 43 3.57 3.03 11.96
N LYS A 44 2.34 2.52 12.07
CA LYS A 44 2.06 1.19 12.62
C LYS A 44 2.43 0.10 11.61
N GLN A 45 2.39 -1.15 12.04
CA GLN A 45 2.68 -2.31 11.20
C GLN A 45 1.86 -2.30 9.90
N ALA A 46 2.52 -2.40 8.75
CA ALA A 46 1.86 -2.56 7.46
C ALA A 46 1.43 -4.02 7.24
N VAL A 47 0.30 -4.20 6.58
CA VAL A 47 -0.21 -5.52 6.18
C VAL A 47 -0.51 -5.59 4.69
N TYR A 48 -0.48 -4.46 3.99
CA TYR A 48 -0.65 -4.36 2.55
C TYR A 48 0.49 -3.59 1.89
N GLN A 49 0.80 -3.98 0.66
CA GLN A 49 1.57 -3.21 -0.30
C GLN A 49 0.65 -2.78 -1.45
N VAL A 50 0.79 -1.52 -1.85
CA VAL A 50 0.08 -0.93 -2.99
C VAL A 50 1.07 -0.67 -4.10
N ILE A 51 0.84 -1.28 -5.26
CA ILE A 51 1.74 -1.22 -6.41
C ILE A 51 1.06 -0.40 -7.52
N SER A 52 1.58 0.81 -7.75
CA SER A 52 1.19 1.65 -8.88
C SER A 52 1.43 0.91 -10.19
N GLN A 53 0.46 1.00 -11.10
CA GLN A 53 0.59 0.44 -12.45
C GLN A 53 0.83 1.57 -13.46
N GLU A 54 1.83 1.41 -14.31
CA GLU A 54 2.09 2.29 -15.45
C GLU A 54 1.55 1.62 -16.72
N LEU A 55 1.01 2.42 -17.66
CA LEU A 55 0.45 1.97 -18.95
C LEU A 55 1.53 1.55 -19.95
#